data_AF-A0A2H9ST82-F1
#
_entry.id   AF-A0A2H9ST82-F1
#
_cell.length_a   1.000
_cell.length_b   1.000
_cell.length_c   1.000
_cell.angle_alpha   90.00
_cell.angle_beta   90.00
_cell.angle_gamma   90.00
#
_symmetry.space_group_name_H-M   'P 1'
#
loop_
_entity.id
_entity.type
_entity.pdbx_description
1 polymer ?
#
loop_
_entity_poly.entity_id
_entity_poly.type
_entity_poly.pdbx_seq_one_letter_code
_entity_poly.pdbx_strand_id
1 'polypeptide(L)'
;MDENLRKKARTEMSRAALLESYNFSKHDIRNCYANAIEYSMQIENKMEEDYLRMSHACHTIAIINFNAKKYDLAAQYYHESAQHLQHTTLNDVRYRTLVKLYIDLSDACSELYHQDAANEAINNAIQAFHLIQNKTNSELHIGNPREHFKAFYELYEAQTSTNTYITSTKFTNHEQLLMERQQEALLLSQFSDISMEEMNDLNNHLENMLQYLPEKAKNPFSPVLFNQKPNDDTYRSAAKDFLRMAQSHMQTGSISDTIASYRQAIHVLDKVSVTTSNDTQIIAALNNQITYLQKKSTPARPNAILAMFANEETAMEEDEEENQSASYMSYSK
;
A
#
# COMPACT_ATOMS: atom_id res chain seq x y z
N MET A 1 27.18 -31.27 -13.36
CA MET A 1 25.93 -31.43 -12.60
C MET A 1 25.07 -30.19 -12.72
N ASP A 2 25.62 -29.01 -12.42
CA ASP A 2 24.98 -27.69 -12.56
C ASP A 2 24.31 -27.42 -13.91
N GLU A 3 24.95 -27.74 -15.04
CA GLU A 3 24.35 -27.46 -16.36
C GLU A 3 23.05 -28.26 -16.61
N ASN A 4 22.97 -29.47 -16.04
CA ASN A 4 21.73 -30.25 -16.10
C ASN A 4 20.64 -29.60 -15.24
N LEU A 5 20.98 -29.12 -14.04
CA LEU A 5 20.05 -28.37 -13.18
C LEU A 5 19.56 -27.08 -13.85
N ARG A 6 20.46 -26.33 -14.51
CA ARG A 6 20.10 -25.15 -15.31
C ARG A 6 19.15 -25.50 -16.45
N LYS A 7 19.41 -26.60 -17.16
CA LYS A 7 18.52 -27.07 -18.22
C LYS A 7 17.13 -27.39 -17.68
N LYS A 8 17.04 -28.11 -16.56
CA LYS A 8 15.76 -28.41 -15.89
C LYS A 8 15.02 -27.15 -15.46
N ALA A 9 15.70 -26.21 -14.80
CA ALA A 9 15.12 -24.92 -14.42
C ALA A 9 14.57 -24.17 -15.63
N ARG A 10 15.34 -24.07 -16.73
CA ARG A 10 14.88 -23.45 -17.98
C ARG A 10 13.66 -24.14 -18.57
N THR A 11 13.63 -25.48 -18.58
CA THR A 11 12.48 -26.24 -19.07
C THR A 11 11.22 -25.94 -18.27
N GLU A 12 11.30 -25.90 -16.94
CA GLU A 12 10.15 -25.55 -16.09
C GLU A 12 9.68 -24.10 -16.31
N MET A 13 10.61 -23.15 -16.45
CA MET A 13 10.28 -21.75 -16.79
C MET A 13 9.56 -21.64 -18.15
N SER A 14 10.07 -22.31 -19.18
CA SER A 14 9.43 -22.32 -20.50
C SER A 14 8.05 -22.99 -20.47
N ARG A 15 7.89 -24.05 -19.67
CA ARG A 15 6.60 -24.69 -19.45
C ARG A 15 5.62 -23.74 -18.75
N ALA A 16 6.06 -23.01 -17.73
CA ALA A 16 5.24 -22.02 -17.04
C ALA A 16 4.74 -20.93 -18.01
N ALA A 17 5.64 -20.35 -18.81
CA ALA A 17 5.30 -19.35 -19.81
C ALA A 17 4.30 -19.86 -20.88
N LEU A 18 4.45 -21.13 -21.28
CA LEU A 18 3.50 -21.77 -22.19
C LEU A 18 2.12 -21.90 -21.54
N LEU A 19 2.05 -22.37 -20.29
CA LEU A 19 0.80 -22.48 -19.54
C LEU A 19 0.12 -21.12 -19.33
N GLU A 20 0.89 -20.06 -19.09
CA GLU A 20 0.39 -18.68 -19.02
C GLU A 20 -0.25 -18.26 -20.36
N SER A 21 0.43 -18.51 -21.49
CA SER A 21 -0.07 -18.14 -22.81
C SER A 21 -1.40 -18.81 -23.20
N TYR A 22 -1.67 -19.98 -22.63
CA TYR A 22 -2.91 -20.73 -22.85
C TYR A 22 -3.92 -20.58 -21.71
N ASN A 23 -3.72 -19.64 -20.79
CA ASN A 23 -4.61 -19.37 -19.65
C ASN A 23 -4.92 -20.61 -18.79
N PHE A 24 -3.93 -21.49 -18.58
CA PHE A 24 -4.07 -22.63 -17.66
C PHE A 24 -4.17 -22.18 -16.21
N SER A 25 -4.48 -23.15 -15.33
CA SER A 25 -4.60 -22.93 -13.89
C SER A 25 -3.37 -22.26 -13.29
N LYS A 26 -3.60 -21.21 -12.50
CA LYS A 26 -2.55 -20.52 -11.73
C LYS A 26 -1.80 -21.45 -10.78
N HIS A 27 -2.42 -22.56 -10.36
CA HIS A 27 -1.76 -23.59 -9.57
C HIS A 27 -0.63 -24.29 -10.35
N ASP A 28 -0.90 -24.70 -11.59
CA ASP A 28 0.07 -25.44 -12.41
C ASP A 28 1.24 -24.54 -12.83
N ILE A 29 0.94 -23.28 -13.17
CA ILE A 29 1.95 -22.25 -13.45
C ILE A 29 2.87 -22.06 -12.24
N ARG A 30 2.29 -21.88 -11.05
CA ARG A 30 3.04 -21.71 -9.80
C ARG A 30 3.93 -22.92 -9.50
N ASN A 31 3.46 -24.14 -9.72
CA ASN A 31 4.25 -25.35 -9.48
C ASN A 31 5.46 -25.43 -10.43
N CYS A 32 5.32 -25.03 -11.70
CA CYS A 32 6.43 -24.97 -12.63
C CYS A 32 7.51 -23.97 -12.15
N TYR A 33 7.11 -22.75 -11.75
CA TYR A 33 8.05 -21.78 -11.21
C TYR A 33 8.70 -22.25 -9.90
N ALA A 34 7.97 -22.93 -9.02
CA ALA A 34 8.51 -23.47 -7.78
C ALA A 34 9.58 -24.55 -8.06
N ASN A 35 9.32 -25.46 -9.00
CA ASN A 35 10.30 -26.45 -9.44
C ASN A 35 11.55 -25.78 -10.05
N ALA A 36 11.36 -24.71 -10.84
CA ALA A 36 12.47 -23.97 -11.42
C ALA A 36 13.37 -23.33 -10.36
N ILE A 37 12.79 -22.77 -9.29
CA ILE A 37 13.51 -22.24 -8.12
C ILE A 37 14.27 -23.38 -7.42
N GLU A 38 13.61 -24.51 -7.17
CA GLU A 38 14.22 -25.67 -6.50
C GLU A 38 15.46 -26.17 -7.25
N TYR A 39 15.36 -26.34 -8.57
CA TYR A 39 16.52 -26.70 -9.40
C TYR A 39 17.62 -25.65 -9.37
N SER A 40 17.26 -24.36 -9.36
CA SER A 40 18.22 -23.27 -9.33
C SER A 40 18.94 -23.16 -7.97
N MET A 41 18.25 -23.47 -6.87
CA MET A 41 18.83 -23.51 -5.52
C MET A 41 19.93 -24.57 -5.40
N GLN A 42 19.76 -25.72 -6.06
CA GLN A 42 20.70 -26.85 -6.05
C GLN A 42 21.98 -26.60 -6.88
N ILE A 43 22.05 -25.52 -7.66
CA ILE A 43 23.26 -25.17 -8.42
C ILE A 43 24.34 -24.69 -7.44
N GLU A 44 25.51 -25.34 -7.44
CA GLU A 44 26.62 -24.98 -6.56
C GLU A 44 27.27 -23.66 -7.02
N ASN A 45 27.64 -23.59 -8.30
CA ASN A 45 28.32 -22.42 -8.87
C ASN A 45 27.33 -21.53 -9.60
N LYS A 46 26.51 -20.79 -8.85
CA LYS A 46 25.48 -19.89 -9.43
C LYS A 46 26.10 -18.79 -10.28
N MET A 47 25.57 -18.63 -11.48
CA MET A 47 25.87 -17.50 -12.36
C MET A 47 24.83 -16.40 -12.18
N GLU A 48 25.14 -15.18 -12.64
CA GLU A 48 24.21 -14.04 -12.60
C GLU A 48 22.83 -14.38 -13.18
N GLU A 49 22.83 -15.08 -14.30
CA GLU A 49 21.63 -15.55 -15.00
C GLU A 49 20.77 -16.50 -14.14
N ASP A 50 21.38 -17.29 -13.24
CA ASP A 50 20.62 -18.17 -12.35
C ASP A 50 19.84 -17.35 -11.31
N TYR A 51 20.45 -16.30 -10.77
CA TYR A 51 19.77 -15.36 -9.86
C TYR A 51 18.66 -14.57 -10.55
N LEU A 52 18.85 -14.15 -11.81
CA LEU A 52 17.80 -13.46 -12.58
C LEU A 52 16.57 -14.34 -12.77
N ARG A 53 16.77 -15.63 -13.10
CA ARG A 53 15.66 -16.57 -13.25
C ARG A 53 14.93 -16.81 -11.93
N MET A 54 15.68 -16.95 -10.83
CA MET A 54 15.08 -17.09 -9.49
C MET A 54 14.27 -15.85 -9.12
N SER A 55 14.82 -14.65 -9.33
CA SER A 55 14.09 -13.39 -9.12
C SER A 55 12.79 -13.34 -9.93
N HIS A 56 12.84 -13.66 -11.22
CA HIS A 56 11.65 -13.71 -12.07
C HIS A 56 10.63 -14.73 -11.55
N ALA A 57 11.04 -15.96 -11.27
CA ALA A 57 10.15 -17.01 -10.78
C ALA A 57 9.50 -16.63 -9.45
N CYS A 58 10.27 -16.10 -8.49
CA CYS A 58 9.77 -15.62 -7.22
C CYS A 58 8.76 -14.48 -7.43
N HIS A 59 9.06 -13.50 -8.29
CA HIS A 59 8.14 -12.39 -8.58
C HIS A 59 6.80 -12.90 -9.12
N THR A 60 6.82 -13.82 -10.09
CA THR A 60 5.59 -14.37 -10.65
C THR A 60 4.78 -15.16 -9.63
N ILE A 61 5.43 -15.98 -8.79
CA ILE A 61 4.76 -16.69 -7.69
C ILE A 61 4.15 -15.69 -6.69
N ALA A 62 4.86 -14.60 -6.37
CA ALA A 62 4.37 -13.56 -5.47
C ALA A 62 3.08 -12.93 -6.01
N ILE A 63 3.05 -12.55 -7.29
CA ILE A 63 1.86 -11.99 -7.96
C ILE A 63 0.68 -12.98 -7.91
N ILE A 64 0.93 -14.27 -8.16
CA ILE A 64 -0.12 -15.31 -8.08
C ILE A 64 -0.70 -15.39 -6.66
N ASN A 65 0.16 -15.38 -5.63
CA ASN A 65 -0.28 -15.45 -4.23
C ASN A 65 -0.99 -14.16 -3.79
N PHE A 66 -0.50 -13.00 -4.21
CA PHE A 66 -1.11 -11.70 -3.91
C PHE A 66 -2.54 -11.64 -4.45
N ASN A 67 -2.74 -12.03 -5.71
CA ASN A 67 -4.07 -12.11 -6.34
C ASN A 67 -4.98 -13.15 -5.67
N ALA A 68 -4.40 -14.21 -5.10
CA ALA A 68 -5.11 -15.19 -4.28
C ALA A 68 -5.34 -14.75 -2.83
N LYS A 69 -4.99 -13.50 -2.48
CA LYS A 69 -5.07 -12.91 -1.12
C LYS A 69 -4.24 -13.65 -0.07
N LYS A 70 -3.18 -14.34 -0.50
CA LYS A 70 -2.18 -14.99 0.35
C LYS A 70 -0.99 -14.04 0.53
N TYR A 71 -1.25 -12.93 1.22
CA TYR A 71 -0.32 -11.80 1.32
C TYR A 71 0.96 -12.15 2.07
N ASP A 72 0.90 -13.10 3.00
CA ASP A 72 2.04 -13.68 3.72
C ASP A 72 3.05 -14.33 2.75
N LEU A 73 2.56 -15.23 1.90
CA LEU A 73 3.39 -15.88 0.89
C LEU A 73 3.83 -14.90 -0.19
N ALA A 74 2.97 -13.96 -0.58
CA ALA A 74 3.33 -12.93 -1.56
C ALA A 74 4.49 -12.07 -1.07
N ALA A 75 4.42 -11.55 0.16
CA ALA A 75 5.48 -10.76 0.77
C ALA A 75 6.80 -11.53 0.82
N GLN A 76 6.77 -12.81 1.22
CA GLN A 76 7.96 -13.67 1.22
C GLN A 76 8.61 -13.76 -0.16
N TYR A 77 7.82 -14.07 -1.20
CA TYR A 77 8.37 -14.23 -2.54
C TYR A 77 8.80 -12.91 -3.19
N TYR A 78 8.14 -11.77 -2.90
CA TYR A 78 8.63 -10.45 -3.33
C TYR A 78 9.98 -10.14 -2.69
N HIS A 79 10.14 -10.42 -1.39
CA HIS A 79 11.38 -10.24 -0.66
C HIS A 79 12.51 -11.12 -1.22
N GLU A 80 12.26 -12.42 -1.40
CA GLU A 80 13.22 -13.36 -2.01
C GLU A 80 13.61 -12.92 -3.43
N SER A 81 12.65 -12.44 -4.22
CA SER A 81 12.93 -11.92 -5.56
C SER A 81 13.90 -10.73 -5.53
N ALA A 82 13.68 -9.77 -4.64
CA ALA A 82 14.55 -8.60 -4.48
C ALA A 82 15.95 -9.01 -4.01
N GLN A 83 16.07 -9.99 -3.09
CA GLN A 83 17.35 -10.53 -2.64
C GLN A 83 18.12 -11.20 -3.79
N HIS A 84 17.47 -12.05 -4.57
CA HIS A 84 18.11 -12.68 -5.73
C HIS A 84 18.59 -11.64 -6.74
N LEU A 85 17.80 -10.60 -7.02
CA LEU A 85 18.20 -9.55 -7.95
C LEU A 85 19.43 -8.76 -7.45
N GLN A 86 19.57 -8.56 -6.14
CA GLN A 86 20.75 -7.92 -5.53
C GLN A 86 22.04 -8.75 -5.62
N HIS A 87 21.94 -10.06 -5.88
CA HIS A 87 23.10 -10.91 -6.19
C HIS A 87 23.59 -10.78 -7.64
N THR A 88 23.01 -9.88 -8.42
CA THR A 88 23.38 -9.61 -9.82
C THR A 88 24.06 -8.25 -9.97
N THR A 89 24.69 -8.00 -11.11
CA THR A 89 25.23 -6.67 -11.44
C THR A 89 24.10 -5.65 -11.63
N LEU A 90 23.81 -4.80 -10.66
CA LEU A 90 22.70 -3.85 -10.78
C LEU A 90 22.98 -2.78 -11.85
N ASN A 91 22.00 -2.59 -12.74
CA ASN A 91 21.98 -1.55 -13.76
C ASN A 91 20.59 -0.88 -13.76
N ASP A 92 20.39 0.15 -14.57
CA ASP A 92 19.15 0.92 -14.59
C ASP A 92 17.89 0.09 -14.84
N VAL A 93 17.97 -1.00 -15.60
CA VAL A 93 16.83 -1.92 -15.81
C VAL A 93 16.52 -2.66 -14.52
N ARG A 94 17.55 -3.20 -13.84
CA ARG A 94 17.40 -3.95 -12.59
C ARG A 94 16.99 -3.07 -11.43
N TYR A 95 17.47 -1.83 -11.37
CA TYR A 95 16.99 -0.86 -10.38
C TYR A 95 15.51 -0.56 -10.55
N ARG A 96 15.01 -0.40 -11.78
CA ARG A 96 13.56 -0.27 -12.02
C ARG A 96 12.80 -1.51 -11.58
N THR A 97 13.33 -2.71 -11.82
CA THR A 97 12.72 -3.94 -11.30
C THR A 97 12.70 -3.97 -9.77
N LEU A 98 13.79 -3.54 -9.10
CA LEU A 98 13.81 -3.41 -7.63
C LEU A 98 12.78 -2.40 -7.13
N VAL A 99 12.63 -1.24 -7.78
CA VAL A 99 11.57 -0.26 -7.45
C VAL A 99 10.20 -0.94 -7.42
N LYS A 100 9.86 -1.68 -8.49
CA LYS A 100 8.58 -2.40 -8.59
C LYS A 100 8.43 -3.46 -7.51
N LEU A 101 9.44 -4.31 -7.31
CA LEU A 101 9.42 -5.39 -6.31
C LEU A 101 9.21 -4.85 -4.90
N TYR A 102 9.83 -3.71 -4.59
CA TYR A 102 9.69 -3.09 -3.27
C TYR A 102 8.34 -2.39 -3.07
N ILE A 103 7.77 -1.82 -4.13
CA ILE A 103 6.38 -1.34 -4.11
C ILE A 103 5.42 -2.51 -3.86
N ASP A 104 5.56 -3.60 -4.63
CA ASP A 104 4.74 -4.80 -4.48
C ASP A 104 4.88 -5.44 -3.08
N LEU A 105 6.10 -5.45 -2.52
CA LEU A 105 6.37 -5.91 -1.16
C LEU A 105 5.68 -5.01 -0.12
N SER A 106 5.72 -3.69 -0.32
CA SER A 106 5.02 -2.75 0.57
C SER A 106 3.52 -3.02 0.61
N ASP A 107 2.90 -3.28 -0.53
CA ASP A 107 1.48 -3.60 -0.61
C ASP A 107 1.15 -4.90 0.11
N ALA A 108 1.95 -5.94 -0.09
CA ALA A 108 1.77 -7.21 0.61
C ALA A 108 1.92 -7.04 2.13
N CYS A 109 2.93 -6.29 2.58
CA CYS A 109 3.14 -5.98 4.00
C CYS A 109 2.00 -5.12 4.58
N SER A 110 1.47 -4.18 3.82
CA SER A 110 0.35 -3.32 4.24
C SER A 110 -0.94 -4.12 4.42
N GLU A 111 -1.24 -5.07 3.52
CA GLU A 111 -2.38 -5.99 3.68
C GLU A 111 -2.22 -6.94 4.88
N LEU A 112 -0.98 -7.15 5.34
CA LEU A 112 -0.66 -7.87 6.58
C LEU A 112 -0.59 -6.96 7.82
N TYR A 113 -0.78 -5.65 7.68
CA TYR A 113 -0.62 -4.65 8.75
C TYR A 113 0.79 -4.58 9.34
N HIS A 114 1.79 -4.99 8.59
CA HIS A 114 3.20 -4.79 8.92
C HIS A 114 3.67 -3.42 8.42
N GLN A 115 3.15 -2.35 9.03
CA GLN A 115 3.40 -0.99 8.55
C GLN A 115 4.89 -0.61 8.55
N ASP A 116 5.65 -1.06 9.55
CA ASP A 116 7.11 -0.86 9.60
C ASP A 116 7.79 -1.46 8.36
N ALA A 117 7.45 -2.71 8.05
CA ALA A 117 8.00 -3.43 6.91
C ALA A 117 7.56 -2.81 5.58
N ALA A 118 6.31 -2.37 5.50
CA ALA A 118 5.79 -1.70 4.31
C ALA A 118 6.54 -0.38 4.05
N ASN A 119 6.74 0.43 5.08
CA ASN A 119 7.50 1.67 5.00
C ASN A 119 8.97 1.42 4.61
N GLU A 120 9.61 0.39 5.17
CA GLU A 120 10.99 0.04 4.81
C GLU A 120 11.10 -0.42 3.35
N ALA A 121 10.12 -1.19 2.87
CA ALA A 121 10.05 -1.56 1.46
C ALA A 121 9.95 -0.31 0.57
N ILE A 122 9.09 0.66 0.89
CA ILE A 122 9.02 1.92 0.14
C ILE A 122 10.32 2.72 0.18
N ASN A 123 10.99 2.79 1.34
CA ASN A 123 12.30 3.44 1.43
C ASN A 123 13.32 2.78 0.50
N ASN A 124 13.34 1.44 0.44
CA ASN A 124 14.17 0.70 -0.50
C ASN A 124 13.78 0.95 -1.97
N ALA A 125 12.49 1.10 -2.28
CA ALA A 125 12.03 1.48 -3.61
C ALA A 125 12.56 2.87 -4.01
N ILE A 126 12.45 3.85 -3.12
CA ILE A 126 12.99 5.21 -3.33
C ILE A 126 14.51 5.18 -3.51
N GLN A 127 15.21 4.38 -2.70
CA GLN A 127 16.65 4.22 -2.82
C GLN A 127 17.05 3.62 -4.18
N ALA A 128 16.33 2.57 -4.65
CA ALA A 128 16.56 1.98 -5.96
C ALA A 128 16.32 3.01 -7.08
N PHE A 129 15.29 3.85 -6.95
CA PHE A 129 15.00 4.93 -7.90
C PHE A 129 16.12 5.96 -8.00
N HIS A 130 16.71 6.35 -6.87
CA HIS A 130 17.85 7.28 -6.86
C HIS A 130 19.10 6.69 -7.54
N LEU A 131 19.27 5.36 -7.48
CA LEU A 131 20.41 4.67 -8.08
C LEU A 131 20.32 4.51 -9.61
N ILE A 132 19.14 4.74 -10.23
CA ILE A 132 18.97 4.78 -11.68
C ILE A 132 19.75 5.98 -12.25
N GLN A 133 20.76 5.70 -13.08
CA GLN A 133 21.62 6.72 -13.67
C GLN A 133 20.94 7.41 -14.86
N ASN A 134 20.42 6.63 -15.80
CA ASN A 134 19.73 7.15 -16.99
C ASN A 134 18.22 7.07 -16.78
N LYS A 135 17.65 8.13 -16.22
CA LYS A 135 16.21 8.26 -15.99
C LYS A 135 15.45 8.49 -17.29
N THR A 136 14.25 7.92 -17.39
CA THR A 136 13.30 8.24 -18.48
C THR A 136 12.71 9.65 -18.27
N ASN A 137 12.09 10.23 -19.30
CA ASN A 137 11.43 11.53 -19.15
C ASN A 137 10.36 11.52 -18.05
N SER A 138 9.60 10.44 -17.92
CA SER A 138 8.60 10.26 -16.86
C SER A 138 9.24 10.22 -15.47
N GLU A 139 10.39 9.55 -15.32
CA GLU A 139 11.14 9.49 -14.06
C GLU A 139 11.77 10.83 -13.70
N LEU A 140 12.25 11.58 -14.69
CA LEU A 140 12.75 12.94 -14.48
C LEU A 140 11.63 13.88 -14.03
N HIS A 141 10.43 13.72 -14.57
CA HIS A 141 9.27 14.54 -14.22
C HIS A 141 8.78 14.30 -12.79
N ILE A 142 8.99 13.10 -12.23
CA ILE A 142 8.72 12.83 -10.80
C ILE A 142 9.59 13.69 -9.90
N GLY A 143 10.84 13.98 -10.28
CA GLY A 143 11.78 14.70 -9.40
C GLY A 143 12.04 13.92 -8.12
N ASN A 144 11.64 14.48 -6.97
CA ASN A 144 11.77 13.84 -5.67
C ASN A 144 10.59 12.87 -5.41
N PRO A 145 10.81 11.54 -5.39
CA PRO A 145 9.74 10.56 -5.20
C PRO A 145 9.10 10.62 -3.80
N ARG A 146 9.72 11.28 -2.81
CA ARG A 146 9.10 11.49 -1.49
C ARG A 146 8.05 12.60 -1.52
N GLU A 147 8.33 13.69 -2.24
CA GLU A 147 7.41 14.83 -2.39
C GLU A 147 6.30 14.54 -3.40
N HIS A 148 6.60 13.70 -4.39
CA HIS A 148 5.68 13.30 -5.44
C HIS A 148 5.34 11.81 -5.35
N PHE A 149 5.08 11.32 -4.13
CA PHE A 149 4.89 9.89 -3.84
C PHE A 149 3.81 9.24 -4.71
N LYS A 150 2.63 9.85 -4.81
CA LYS A 150 1.57 9.36 -5.69
C LYS A 150 2.03 9.19 -7.15
N ALA A 151 2.70 10.19 -7.73
CA ALA A 151 3.18 10.11 -9.12
C ALA A 151 4.30 9.07 -9.28
N PHE A 152 5.16 8.93 -8.27
CA PHE A 152 6.18 7.88 -8.20
C PHE A 152 5.54 6.49 -8.18
N TYR A 153 4.53 6.30 -7.33
CA TYR A 153 3.81 5.04 -7.20
C TYR A 153 3.12 4.66 -8.51
N GLU A 154 2.30 5.58 -9.04
CA GLU A 154 1.54 5.38 -10.29
C GLU A 154 2.43 5.01 -11.49
N LEU A 155 3.65 5.57 -11.57
CA LEU A 155 4.57 5.24 -12.67
C LEU A 155 5.01 3.77 -12.64
N TYR A 156 5.24 3.22 -11.46
CA TYR A 156 5.85 1.89 -11.30
C TYR A 156 4.84 0.77 -11.04
N GLU A 157 3.62 1.11 -10.65
CA GLU A 157 2.51 0.21 -10.32
C GLU A 157 1.82 -0.45 -11.54
N ALA A 158 2.25 -0.12 -12.76
CA ALA A 158 1.60 -0.49 -14.02
C ALA A 158 1.41 -2.02 -14.30
N GLN A 159 1.71 -2.92 -13.35
CA GLN A 159 1.48 -4.36 -13.49
C GLN A 159 0.85 -5.08 -12.29
N THR A 160 0.56 -4.42 -11.16
CA THR A 160 0.22 -5.16 -9.92
C THR A 160 -0.91 -4.58 -9.08
N SER A 161 -1.36 -3.37 -9.35
CA SER A 161 -2.54 -2.83 -8.67
C SER A 161 -3.68 -2.55 -9.62
N THR A 162 -4.87 -2.97 -9.21
CA THR A 162 -6.10 -2.49 -9.80
C THR A 162 -6.22 -0.99 -9.51
N ASN A 163 -6.60 -0.14 -10.47
CA ASN A 163 -6.87 1.30 -10.31
C ASN A 163 -7.73 1.67 -9.07
N THR A 164 -8.45 0.69 -8.51
CA THR A 164 -9.25 0.80 -7.29
C THR A 164 -8.44 0.92 -5.99
N TYR A 165 -7.17 0.52 -5.94
CA TYR A 165 -6.34 0.62 -4.73
C TYR A 165 -5.77 2.03 -4.52
N ILE A 166 -5.16 2.62 -5.55
CA ILE A 166 -4.62 4.00 -5.54
C ILE A 166 -5.68 5.02 -5.10
N THR A 167 -6.93 4.80 -5.52
CA THR A 167 -8.07 5.65 -5.21
C THR A 167 -8.73 5.32 -3.87
N SER A 168 -8.24 4.32 -3.15
CA SER A 168 -8.81 3.87 -1.89
C SER A 168 -8.22 4.62 -0.70
N THR A 169 -9.02 4.75 0.37
CA THR A 169 -8.55 5.28 1.65
C THR A 169 -7.42 4.44 2.26
N LYS A 170 -7.25 3.16 1.87
CA LYS A 170 -6.08 2.36 2.32
C LYS A 170 -4.78 2.97 1.81
N PHE A 171 -4.73 3.34 0.54
CA PHE A 171 -3.54 3.96 -0.07
C PHE A 171 -3.27 5.33 0.54
N THR A 172 -4.28 6.20 0.64
CA THR A 172 -4.16 7.51 1.31
C THR A 172 -3.64 7.37 2.73
N ASN A 173 -4.12 6.34 3.45
CA ASN A 173 -3.67 6.08 4.79
C ASN A 173 -2.19 5.64 4.85
N HIS A 174 -1.78 4.79 3.92
CA HIS A 174 -0.38 4.38 3.79
C HIS A 174 0.55 5.55 3.47
N GLU A 175 0.18 6.40 2.50
CA GLU A 175 0.95 7.59 2.10
C GLU A 175 1.15 8.56 3.28
N GLN A 176 0.10 8.85 4.04
CA GLN A 176 0.21 9.76 5.19
C GLN A 176 1.06 9.17 6.33
N LEU A 177 0.95 7.86 6.62
CA LEU A 177 1.82 7.23 7.63
C LEU A 177 3.30 7.28 7.25
N LEU A 178 3.60 7.16 5.96
CA LEU A 178 4.95 7.31 5.43
C LEU A 178 5.46 8.74 5.62
N MET A 179 4.64 9.75 5.34
CA MET A 179 5.00 11.17 5.53
C MET A 179 5.22 11.53 7.01
N GLU A 180 4.32 11.11 7.90
CA GLU A 180 4.40 11.39 9.35
C GLU A 180 5.71 10.85 9.95
N ARG A 181 6.12 9.63 9.59
CA ARG A 181 7.37 9.05 10.09
C ARG A 181 8.63 9.66 9.51
N GLN A 182 8.59 10.13 8.27
CA GLN A 182 9.72 10.87 7.70
C GLN A 182 9.89 12.22 8.41
N GLN A 183 8.80 12.89 8.75
CA GLN A 183 8.84 14.10 9.56
C GLN A 183 9.35 13.82 10.98
N GLU A 184 8.92 12.72 11.60
CA GLU A 184 9.43 12.30 12.91
C GLU A 184 10.93 12.00 12.87
N ALA A 185 11.41 11.26 11.87
CA ALA A 185 12.84 11.00 11.67
C ALA A 185 13.64 12.30 11.42
N LEU A 186 13.08 13.23 10.64
CA LEU A 186 13.68 14.53 10.39
C LEU A 186 13.73 15.39 11.67
N LEU A 187 12.66 15.40 12.47
CA LEU A 187 12.61 16.06 13.77
C LEU A 187 13.61 15.43 14.75
N LEU A 188 13.66 14.11 14.86
CA LEU A 188 14.64 13.40 15.69
C LEU A 188 16.08 13.69 15.25
N SER A 189 16.34 13.84 13.95
CA SER A 189 17.64 14.28 13.42
C SER A 189 17.96 15.77 13.66
N GLN A 190 16.95 16.59 13.99
CA GLN A 190 17.14 17.97 14.43
C GLN A 190 17.33 18.05 15.96
N PHE A 191 16.86 17.05 16.70
CA PHE A 191 17.06 16.92 18.15
C PHE A 191 18.36 16.19 18.51
N SER A 192 19.07 15.57 17.56
CA SER A 192 20.44 15.08 17.77
C SER A 192 21.47 16.18 18.02
N ASP A 193 21.07 17.47 17.92
CA ASP A 193 21.90 18.63 18.26
C ASP A 193 21.63 19.20 19.68
N ILE A 194 20.87 18.50 20.54
CA ILE A 194 20.61 18.96 21.92
C ILE A 194 21.37 18.10 22.96
N SER A 195 22.41 18.73 23.52
CA SER A 195 23.19 18.39 24.75
C SER A 195 24.10 17.15 24.74
N MET A 196 25.39 17.37 24.45
CA MET A 196 26.49 16.38 24.41
C MET A 196 26.89 15.74 25.76
N GLU A 197 26.35 16.17 26.91
CA GLU A 197 26.81 15.64 28.21
C GLU A 197 26.14 14.31 28.61
N GLU A 198 24.90 14.06 28.17
CA GLU A 198 24.21 12.76 28.42
C GLU A 198 24.46 11.75 27.28
N MET A 199 24.88 12.23 26.10
CA MET A 199 25.16 11.41 24.92
C MET A 199 26.57 10.79 24.93
N ASN A 200 27.53 11.34 25.71
CA ASN A 200 28.89 10.81 25.77
C ASN A 200 28.99 9.45 26.50
N ASP A 201 28.15 9.20 27.50
CA ASP A 201 28.10 7.89 28.18
C ASP A 201 27.44 6.82 27.30
N LEU A 202 26.50 7.21 26.43
CA LEU A 202 25.88 6.33 25.43
C LEU A 202 26.77 6.14 24.20
N ASN A 203 27.49 7.18 23.74
CA ASN A 203 28.43 7.11 22.62
C ASN A 203 29.64 6.23 22.95
N ASN A 204 30.18 6.30 24.17
CA ASN A 204 31.27 5.40 24.58
C ASN A 204 30.81 3.93 24.66
N HIS A 205 29.51 3.69 24.88
CA HIS A 205 28.92 2.35 24.88
C HIS A 205 28.58 1.87 23.45
N LEU A 206 28.10 2.77 22.59
CA LEU A 206 27.83 2.51 21.17
C LEU A 206 29.13 2.35 20.36
N GLU A 207 30.16 3.17 20.57
CA GLU A 207 31.47 3.01 19.91
C GLU A 207 32.15 1.69 20.28
N ASN A 208 32.02 1.23 21.53
CA ASN A 208 32.50 -0.09 21.94
C ASN A 208 31.67 -1.25 21.33
N MET A 209 30.39 -1.03 20.99
CA MET A 209 29.60 -2.03 20.22
C MET A 209 29.84 -1.95 18.71
N LEU A 210 30.09 -0.75 18.17
CA LEU A 210 30.36 -0.50 16.75
C LEU A 210 31.76 -0.98 16.34
N GLN A 211 32.73 -1.05 17.26
CA GLN A 211 34.04 -1.68 17.02
C GLN A 211 34.00 -3.20 16.77
N TYR A 212 32.84 -3.85 17.01
CA TYR A 212 32.61 -5.26 16.67
C TYR A 212 31.73 -5.46 15.44
N LEU A 213 31.29 -4.40 14.76
CA LEU A 213 30.66 -4.53 13.45
C LEU A 213 31.76 -4.71 12.40
N PRO A 214 31.79 -5.84 11.67
CA PRO A 214 32.76 -6.03 10.60
C PRO A 214 32.54 -4.94 9.55
N GLU A 215 33.61 -4.22 9.17
CA GLU A 215 33.64 -3.42 7.95
C GLU A 215 33.30 -4.30 6.74
N LYS A 216 32.01 -4.32 6.37
CA LYS A 216 31.47 -4.51 5.00
C LYS A 216 29.95 -4.69 5.05
N ALA A 217 29.23 -3.77 4.40
CA ALA A 217 28.15 -4.18 3.51
C ALA A 217 28.05 -3.21 2.33
N LYS A 218 28.40 -3.70 1.14
CA LYS A 218 28.23 -3.05 -0.17
C LYS A 218 26.74 -2.95 -0.60
N ASN A 219 25.78 -3.14 0.31
CA ASN A 219 24.36 -3.22 -0.02
C ASN A 219 23.66 -1.91 0.38
N PRO A 220 23.13 -1.12 -0.59
CA PRO A 220 22.43 0.12 -0.29
C PRO A 220 20.99 -0.10 0.24
N PHE A 221 20.52 -1.35 0.35
CA PHE A 221 19.16 -1.67 0.76
C PHE A 221 19.11 -2.22 2.19
N SER A 222 18.17 -1.72 2.98
CA SER A 222 17.91 -2.20 4.33
C SER A 222 17.13 -3.53 4.30
N PRO A 223 17.32 -4.41 5.30
CA PRO A 223 16.47 -5.59 5.43
C PRO A 223 15.03 -5.19 5.74
N VAL A 224 14.08 -5.71 4.96
CA VAL A 224 12.64 -5.59 5.25
C VAL A 224 12.23 -6.74 6.16
N LEU A 225 11.94 -6.44 7.42
CA LEU A 225 11.61 -7.43 8.44
C LEU A 225 10.09 -7.49 8.65
N PHE A 226 9.48 -8.61 8.31
CA PHE A 226 8.07 -8.89 8.62
C PHE A 226 7.93 -10.32 9.15
N ASN A 227 7.08 -10.50 10.15
CA ASN A 227 6.71 -11.83 10.60
C ASN A 227 5.77 -12.45 9.56
N GLN A 228 5.92 -13.73 9.24
CA GLN A 228 5.03 -14.41 8.29
C GLN A 228 3.56 -14.39 8.72
N LYS A 229 3.30 -14.23 10.03
CA LYS A 229 1.96 -14.04 10.58
C LYS A 229 1.97 -12.87 11.58
N PRO A 230 1.08 -11.87 11.42
CA PRO A 230 0.95 -10.80 12.41
C PRO A 230 0.52 -11.37 13.77
N ASN A 231 1.10 -10.82 14.84
CA ASN A 231 0.69 -11.14 16.20
C ASN A 231 -0.31 -10.10 16.73
N ASP A 232 -0.90 -10.35 17.88
CA ASP A 232 -1.88 -9.46 18.50
C ASP A 232 -1.34 -8.03 18.70
N ASP A 233 -0.07 -7.87 19.05
CA ASP A 233 0.56 -6.55 19.22
C ASP A 233 0.70 -5.81 17.90
N THR A 234 0.98 -6.52 16.80
CA THR A 234 0.99 -5.95 15.44
C THR A 234 -0.39 -5.38 15.11
N TYR A 235 -1.46 -6.15 15.35
CA TYR A 235 -2.83 -5.70 15.10
C TYR A 235 -3.21 -4.49 15.96
N ARG A 236 -2.83 -4.48 17.24
CA ARG A 236 -3.07 -3.33 18.14
C ARG A 236 -2.27 -2.10 17.74
N SER A 237 -1.03 -2.26 17.29
CA SER A 237 -0.22 -1.15 16.79
C SER A 237 -0.85 -0.55 15.53
N ALA A 238 -1.23 -1.39 14.56
CA ALA A 238 -1.94 -0.94 13.36
C ALA A 238 -3.26 -0.23 13.69
N ALA A 239 -4.00 -0.71 14.70
CA ALA A 239 -5.21 -0.03 15.16
C ALA A 239 -4.92 1.39 15.65
N LYS A 240 -3.86 1.58 16.44
CA LYS A 240 -3.43 2.90 16.93
C LYS A 240 -3.04 3.83 15.78
N ASP A 241 -2.33 3.32 14.79
CA ASP A 241 -1.98 4.10 13.60
C ASP A 241 -3.24 4.60 12.90
N PHE A 242 -4.21 3.71 12.59
CA PHE A 242 -5.49 4.10 11.98
C PHE A 242 -6.30 5.11 12.83
N LEU A 243 -6.20 5.04 14.16
CA LEU A 243 -6.83 6.04 15.04
C LEU A 243 -6.17 7.42 14.93
N ARG A 244 -4.84 7.48 14.87
CA ARG A 244 -4.11 8.74 14.61
C ARG A 244 -4.51 9.33 13.26
N MET A 245 -4.66 8.49 12.24
CA MET A 245 -5.14 8.91 10.91
C MET A 245 -6.55 9.49 10.96
N ALA A 246 -7.47 8.79 11.64
CA ALA A 246 -8.84 9.25 11.78
C ALA A 246 -8.91 10.62 12.49
N GLN A 247 -8.05 10.86 13.47
CA GLN A 247 -7.92 12.17 14.12
C GLN A 247 -7.45 13.25 13.14
N SER A 248 -6.44 12.95 12.32
CA SER A 248 -5.95 13.87 11.29
C SER A 248 -7.02 14.19 10.24
N HIS A 249 -7.72 13.18 9.72
CA HIS A 249 -8.84 13.37 8.79
C HIS A 249 -9.98 14.19 9.39
N MET A 250 -10.22 14.05 10.70
CA MET A 250 -11.18 14.87 11.42
C MET A 250 -10.76 16.34 11.46
N GLN A 251 -9.47 16.63 11.63
CA GLN A 251 -8.92 17.99 11.64
C GLN A 251 -9.01 18.66 10.26
N THR A 252 -8.86 17.88 9.18
CA THR A 252 -9.02 18.36 7.80
C THR A 252 -10.47 18.39 7.33
N GLY A 253 -11.41 17.90 8.14
CA GLY A 253 -12.85 17.92 7.86
C GLY A 253 -13.35 16.78 6.97
N SER A 254 -12.51 15.81 6.62
CA SER A 254 -12.92 14.65 5.81
C SER A 254 -13.65 13.60 6.64
N ILE A 255 -14.99 13.72 6.70
CA ILE A 255 -15.82 12.79 7.47
C ILE A 255 -15.79 11.37 6.86
N SER A 256 -15.77 11.25 5.53
CA SER A 256 -15.71 9.94 4.85
C SER A 256 -14.42 9.19 5.18
N ASP A 257 -13.28 9.86 5.14
CA ASP A 257 -11.99 9.23 5.41
C ASP A 257 -11.82 8.93 6.90
N THR A 258 -12.33 9.79 7.77
CA THR A 258 -12.43 9.51 9.22
C THR A 258 -13.18 8.21 9.49
N ILE A 259 -14.37 8.03 8.89
CA ILE A 259 -15.17 6.81 9.05
C ILE A 259 -14.45 5.59 8.50
N ALA A 260 -13.79 5.72 7.35
CA ALA A 260 -13.04 4.62 6.73
C ALA A 260 -11.85 4.18 7.62
N SER A 261 -11.08 5.13 8.18
CA SER A 261 -9.99 4.83 9.12
C SER A 261 -10.51 4.17 10.41
N TYR A 262 -11.65 4.60 10.97
CA TYR A 262 -12.27 3.91 12.10
C TYR A 262 -12.68 2.47 11.76
N ARG A 263 -13.22 2.23 10.57
CA ARG A 263 -13.57 0.87 10.12
C ARG A 263 -12.33 -0.01 9.95
N GLN A 264 -11.22 0.55 9.47
CA GLN A 264 -9.94 -0.17 9.37
C GLN A 264 -9.41 -0.53 10.77
N ALA A 265 -9.47 0.41 11.73
CA ALA A 265 -9.10 0.15 13.12
C ALA A 265 -9.93 -0.97 13.77
N ILE A 266 -11.25 -0.97 13.60
CA ILE A 266 -12.13 -2.06 14.07
C ILE A 266 -11.72 -3.38 13.42
N HIS A 267 -11.56 -3.38 12.10
CA HIS A 267 -11.25 -4.60 11.35
C HIS A 267 -9.94 -5.27 11.79
N VAL A 268 -8.91 -4.49 12.15
CA VAL A 268 -7.66 -5.08 12.69
C VAL A 268 -7.81 -5.53 14.14
N LEU A 269 -8.58 -4.83 14.97
CA LEU A 269 -8.85 -5.25 16.35
C LEU A 269 -9.65 -6.56 16.40
N ASP A 270 -10.55 -6.79 15.44
CA ASP A 270 -11.29 -8.06 15.31
C ASP A 270 -10.40 -9.27 14.99
N LYS A 271 -9.14 -9.04 14.54
CA LYS A 271 -8.16 -10.10 14.24
C LYS A 271 -7.29 -10.49 15.44
N VAL A 272 -7.37 -9.74 16.55
CA VAL A 272 -6.67 -10.03 17.80
C VAL A 272 -7.19 -11.34 18.38
N SER A 273 -6.29 -12.29 18.63
CA SER A 273 -6.66 -13.63 19.12
C SER A 273 -7.00 -13.64 20.61
N VAL A 274 -6.26 -12.89 21.44
CA VAL A 274 -6.51 -12.72 22.87
C VAL A 274 -7.07 -11.33 23.10
N THR A 275 -8.40 -11.20 23.00
CA THR A 275 -9.11 -9.93 23.19
C THR A 275 -9.09 -9.47 24.65
N THR A 276 -8.76 -8.20 24.86
CA THR A 276 -8.80 -7.55 26.18
C THR A 276 -10.08 -6.72 26.34
N SER A 277 -10.41 -6.36 27.57
CA SER A 277 -11.51 -5.41 27.84
C SER A 277 -11.28 -4.04 27.20
N ASN A 278 -10.03 -3.65 26.96
CA ASN A 278 -9.71 -2.40 26.29
C ASN A 278 -10.04 -2.48 24.79
N ASP A 279 -9.70 -3.60 24.14
CA ASP A 279 -9.98 -3.83 22.71
C ASP A 279 -11.49 -3.74 22.42
N THR A 280 -12.33 -4.36 23.26
CA THR A 280 -13.80 -4.34 23.12
C THR A 280 -14.41 -2.96 23.39
N GLN A 281 -13.89 -2.21 24.37
CA GLN A 281 -14.32 -0.84 24.65
C GLN A 281 -13.97 0.11 23.49
N ILE A 282 -12.79 -0.03 22.91
CA ILE A 282 -12.37 0.75 21.73
C ILE A 282 -13.31 0.45 20.56
N ILE A 283 -13.56 -0.82 20.23
CA ILE A 283 -14.48 -1.19 19.13
C ILE A 283 -15.88 -0.60 19.35
N ALA A 284 -16.43 -0.69 20.58
CA ALA A 284 -17.74 -0.11 20.89
C ALA A 284 -17.76 1.42 20.73
N ALA A 285 -16.73 2.11 21.23
CA ALA A 285 -16.61 3.56 21.08
C ALA A 285 -16.52 3.99 19.61
N LEU A 286 -15.74 3.27 18.80
CA LEU A 286 -15.59 3.53 17.37
C LEU A 286 -16.90 3.34 16.60
N ASN A 287 -17.65 2.27 16.89
CA ASN A 287 -18.96 2.04 16.27
C ASN A 287 -19.97 3.16 16.61
N ASN A 288 -19.96 3.65 17.84
CA ASN A 288 -20.78 4.80 18.25
C ASN A 288 -20.37 6.07 17.49
N GLN A 289 -19.06 6.32 17.35
CA GLN A 289 -18.55 7.49 16.65
C GLN A 289 -18.85 7.45 15.14
N ILE A 290 -18.73 6.27 14.50
CA ILE A 290 -19.14 6.07 13.10
C ILE A 290 -20.62 6.40 12.94
N THR A 291 -21.48 5.86 13.82
CA THR A 291 -22.93 6.11 13.78
C THR A 291 -23.25 7.60 13.90
N TYR A 292 -22.58 8.31 14.81
CA TYR A 292 -22.73 9.75 14.98
C TYR A 292 -22.33 10.52 13.72
N LEU A 293 -21.15 10.24 13.16
CA LEU A 293 -20.64 10.92 11.98
C LEU A 293 -21.51 10.68 10.74
N GLN A 294 -22.01 9.45 10.55
CA GLN A 294 -22.94 9.13 9.47
C GLN A 294 -24.25 9.93 9.55
N LYS A 295 -24.80 10.09 10.77
CA LYS A 295 -25.99 10.94 10.99
C LYS A 295 -25.72 12.41 10.67
N LYS A 296 -24.52 12.91 11.00
CA LYS A 296 -24.10 14.30 10.72
C LYS A 296 -23.87 14.56 9.22
N SER A 297 -23.43 13.56 8.47
CA SER A 297 -23.21 13.66 7.01
C SER A 297 -24.48 13.51 6.17
N THR A 298 -25.60 13.11 6.76
CA THR A 298 -26.87 13.04 6.04
C THR A 298 -27.52 14.41 6.11
N PRO A 299 -27.73 15.15 4.99
CA PRO A 299 -28.49 16.39 5.06
C PRO A 299 -29.89 16.03 5.58
N ALA A 300 -30.33 16.74 6.62
CA ALA A 300 -31.71 16.67 7.06
C ALA A 300 -32.59 16.90 5.83
N ARG A 301 -33.33 15.88 5.38
CA ARG A 301 -34.41 16.09 4.41
C ARG A 301 -35.32 17.16 5.01
N PRO A 302 -35.57 18.29 4.35
CA PRO A 302 -36.63 19.19 4.80
C PRO A 302 -37.97 18.56 4.42
N ASN A 303 -38.40 17.52 5.16
CA ASN A 303 -39.78 17.05 5.16
C ASN A 303 -40.65 17.99 5.99
N ALA A 304 -40.68 19.26 5.60
CA ALA A 304 -41.54 20.27 6.23
C ALA A 304 -42.09 21.32 5.25
N ILE A 305 -41.89 21.19 3.93
CA ILE A 305 -42.50 22.11 2.94
C ILE A 305 -43.64 21.44 2.13
N LEU A 306 -43.73 20.10 2.10
CA LEU A 306 -44.81 19.41 1.36
C LEU A 306 -46.09 19.12 2.15
N ALA A 307 -46.17 19.49 3.44
CA ALA A 307 -47.37 19.34 4.26
C ALA A 307 -48.13 20.66 4.51
N MET A 308 -47.59 21.81 4.08
CA MET A 308 -48.23 23.12 4.21
C MET A 308 -48.92 23.61 2.93
N PHE A 309 -48.73 22.95 1.79
CA PHE A 309 -49.38 23.31 0.52
C PHE A 309 -50.41 22.28 0.03
N ALA A 310 -50.85 21.35 0.90
CA ALA A 310 -51.82 20.31 0.54
C ALA A 310 -53.20 20.49 1.19
N ASN A 311 -53.48 21.63 1.83
CA ASN A 311 -54.72 21.83 2.60
C ASN A 311 -55.41 23.19 2.42
N GLU A 312 -55.10 23.96 1.36
CA GLU A 312 -55.88 25.15 0.98
C GLU A 312 -55.94 25.28 -0.55
N GLU A 313 -56.77 24.46 -1.20
CA GLU A 313 -57.53 24.79 -2.43
C GLU A 313 -58.43 23.60 -2.84
N THR A 314 -59.25 23.15 -1.89
CA THR A 314 -60.57 22.56 -2.20
C THR A 314 -61.61 23.49 -1.59
N ALA A 315 -61.77 24.66 -2.22
CA ALA A 315 -62.89 25.55 -2.01
C ALA A 315 -63.00 26.42 -3.27
N MET A 316 -64.12 26.30 -3.98
CA MET A 316 -64.53 26.96 -5.24
C MET A 316 -64.24 26.20 -6.54
N GLU A 317 -64.96 25.08 -6.71
CA GLU A 317 -65.78 24.94 -7.93
C GLU A 317 -66.97 25.88 -7.76
N GLU A 318 -67.03 26.96 -8.54
CA GLU A 318 -68.23 27.52 -9.18
C GLU A 318 -67.83 28.85 -9.85
N ASP A 319 -68.30 29.03 -11.09
CA ASP A 319 -68.23 30.22 -11.94
C ASP A 319 -66.90 30.53 -12.65
N GLU A 320 -66.81 30.14 -13.93
CA GLU A 320 -66.45 31.04 -15.06
C GLU A 320 -66.56 30.27 -16.40
N GLU A 321 -67.79 30.11 -16.87
CA GLU A 321 -68.07 30.19 -18.30
C GLU A 321 -67.93 31.65 -18.76
N GLU A 322 -67.59 31.84 -20.04
CA GLU A 322 -67.46 33.12 -20.74
C GLU A 322 -66.20 33.96 -20.43
N ASN A 323 -65.21 33.90 -21.32
CA ASN A 323 -65.10 34.89 -22.42
C ASN A 323 -63.73 34.76 -23.13
N GLN A 324 -63.66 33.84 -24.09
CA GLN A 324 -62.72 33.97 -25.21
C GLN A 324 -63.26 35.06 -26.14
N SER A 325 -62.64 36.24 -26.18
CA SER A 325 -62.61 37.03 -27.41
C SER A 325 -61.71 38.27 -27.33
N ALA A 326 -61.09 38.54 -28.48
CA ALA A 326 -60.44 39.78 -28.95
C ALA A 326 -59.05 40.11 -28.37
N SER A 327 -57.95 39.93 -29.12
CA SER A 327 -57.56 40.58 -30.39
C SER A 327 -56.73 41.85 -30.16
N TYR A 328 -55.57 41.87 -30.84
CA TYR A 328 -54.87 42.96 -31.57
C TYR A 328 -53.35 42.81 -31.34
N MET A 329 -52.58 42.32 -32.34
CA MET A 329 -51.92 43.13 -33.41
C MET A 329 -51.05 44.26 -32.82
N SER A 330 -49.81 44.52 -33.22
CA SER A 330 -49.17 44.40 -34.53
C SER A 330 -47.69 44.84 -34.48
N TYR A 331 -46.85 44.13 -35.25
CA TYR A 331 -45.79 44.59 -36.18
C TYR A 331 -44.58 45.45 -35.76
N SER A 332 -43.44 44.99 -36.34
CA SER A 332 -42.20 45.70 -36.75
C SER A 332 -41.21 46.03 -35.63
N LYS A 333 -39.90 45.69 -35.71
CA LYS A 333 -38.99 45.49 -36.83
C LYS A 333 -37.91 44.48 -36.46
#